data_AF-A0A093YCA1-F1
#
_entry.id   AF-A0A093YCA1-F1
#
_cell.length_a   1.000
_cell.length_b   1.000
_cell.length_c   1.000
_cell.angle_alpha   90.00
_cell.angle_beta   90.00
_cell.angle_gamma   90.00
#
_symmetry.space_group_name_H-M   'P 1'
#
loop_
_entity.id
_entity.type
_entity.pdbx_description
1 polymer ?
#
loop_
_entity_poly.entity_id
_entity_poly.type
_entity_poly.pdbx_seq_one_letter_code
_entity_poly.pdbx_strand_id
1 'polypeptide(L)'
;MDSSLAQLSKPEELGMGLVLNSSDHVTLFMHDEEIISNFQSQVDLINKHVQILEEKLKVSSDECNNLRFRLYDCENTVLNERQGRTTFQRHFYVEQSRHSECQQSNRLLKEQHVHLKAEVDAACAFNAELRQEINQHEKMIRSLASKIAEYQEETPNLTPYWLGNGEDSPTLGAAPDQEVATHDQDSAAPNCDSSSKIVPEVATTMSPKRCGGEVATDELAIKMESKMRKTQPSTTRAELNQWDKPARPGAIDIEVGRRGGSTVALDATAQVMQRAKKDPPKNLTERIEQLTRENGGLRLQLAYHQKMRAAICQLRDDAQFAVDKMGNALVTFTAEEDKAAQDLQEGMEAAPHT
;
A
#
# COMPACT_ATOMS: atom_id res chain seq x y z
N MET A 1 44.63 -42.16 -23.42
CA MET A 1 45.04 -41.88 -22.04
C MET A 1 44.91 -43.15 -21.20
N ASP A 2 45.70 -44.21 -21.30
CA ASP A 2 46.57 -44.83 -22.31
C ASP A 2 46.60 -46.31 -21.89
N SER A 3 45.94 -47.21 -22.62
CA SER A 3 45.94 -48.64 -22.28
C SER A 3 47.13 -49.33 -22.93
N SER A 4 48.10 -49.64 -22.07
CA SER A 4 49.27 -50.49 -22.33
C SER A 4 48.88 -51.78 -23.05
N LEU A 5 49.40 -51.94 -24.27
CA LEU A 5 49.19 -53.07 -25.15
C LEU A 5 50.15 -54.19 -24.71
N ALA A 6 49.65 -55.12 -23.90
CA ALA A 6 50.41 -56.27 -23.46
C ALA A 6 50.75 -57.15 -24.67
N GLN A 7 52.05 -57.27 -24.96
CA GLN A 7 52.59 -58.11 -26.01
C GLN A 7 52.40 -59.59 -25.65
N LEU A 8 51.49 -60.24 -26.37
CA LEU A 8 51.23 -61.67 -26.31
C LEU A 8 52.36 -62.40 -27.05
N SER A 9 53.30 -62.98 -26.31
CA SER A 9 54.38 -63.82 -26.81
C SER A 9 53.82 -65.07 -27.53
N LYS A 10 54.29 -65.30 -28.76
CA LYS A 10 53.97 -66.48 -29.58
C LYS A 10 54.59 -67.75 -28.97
N PRO A 11 53.83 -68.84 -28.77
CA PRO A 11 54.41 -70.12 -28.39
C PRO A 11 55.03 -70.79 -29.62
N GLU A 12 56.26 -71.29 -29.45
CA GLU A 12 56.97 -72.17 -30.39
C GLU A 12 56.17 -73.46 -30.63
N GLU A 13 55.99 -73.79 -31.91
CA GLU A 13 55.36 -75.01 -32.42
C GLU A 13 56.21 -76.24 -32.07
N LEU A 14 55.95 -76.85 -30.92
CA LEU A 14 56.34 -78.23 -30.65
C LEU A 14 55.28 -79.16 -31.26
N GLY A 15 55.56 -79.61 -32.48
CA GLY A 15 54.77 -80.59 -33.22
C GLY A 15 54.74 -81.95 -32.52
N MET A 16 53.71 -82.17 -31.70
CA MET A 16 53.19 -83.50 -31.39
C MET A 16 51.73 -83.55 -31.84
N GLY A 17 51.53 -83.89 -33.12
CA GLY A 17 50.22 -84.15 -33.69
C GLY A 17 49.63 -85.43 -33.11
N LEU A 18 48.98 -85.32 -31.95
CA LEU A 18 48.04 -86.32 -31.46
C LEU A 18 46.85 -86.33 -32.42
N VAL A 19 46.87 -87.25 -33.38
CA VAL A 19 45.74 -87.51 -34.28
C VAL A 19 44.68 -88.26 -33.47
N LEU A 20 43.82 -87.49 -32.81
CA LEU A 20 42.66 -87.98 -32.05
C LEU A 20 41.52 -88.30 -33.03
N ASN A 21 41.58 -89.48 -33.65
CA ASN A 21 40.58 -89.97 -34.63
C ASN A 21 39.50 -90.85 -33.99
N SER A 22 39.25 -90.78 -32.68
CA SER A 22 38.13 -91.50 -32.08
C SER A 22 36.83 -90.69 -32.19
N SER A 23 35.75 -91.36 -32.59
CA SER A 23 34.39 -90.80 -32.67
C SER A 23 33.95 -90.12 -31.35
N ASP A 24 34.55 -90.51 -30.23
CA ASP A 24 34.25 -90.00 -28.89
C ASP A 24 34.83 -88.59 -28.63
N HIS A 25 35.85 -88.16 -29.37
CA HIS A 25 36.36 -86.79 -29.25
C HIS A 25 35.47 -85.77 -29.95
N VAL A 26 34.86 -86.14 -31.09
CA VAL A 26 33.93 -85.27 -31.83
C VAL A 26 32.68 -84.98 -31.01
N THR A 27 32.15 -85.96 -30.26
CA THR A 27 31.00 -85.77 -29.37
C THR A 27 31.29 -84.87 -28.19
N LEU A 28 32.53 -84.88 -27.65
CA LEU A 28 32.95 -83.96 -26.59
C LEU A 28 32.95 -82.50 -27.07
N PHE A 29 33.50 -82.23 -28.27
CA PHE A 29 33.51 -80.88 -28.85
C PHE A 29 32.10 -80.37 -29.19
N MET A 30 31.21 -81.24 -29.68
CA MET A 30 29.81 -80.87 -29.94
C MET A 30 29.06 -80.48 -28.66
N HIS A 31 29.34 -81.17 -27.54
CA HIS A 31 28.74 -80.85 -26.24
C HIS A 31 29.26 -79.50 -25.70
N ASP A 32 30.54 -79.20 -25.91
CA ASP A 32 31.11 -77.90 -25.53
C ASP A 32 30.52 -76.74 -26.34
N GLU A 33 30.26 -76.93 -27.65
CA GLU A 33 29.56 -75.91 -28.46
C GLU A 33 28.13 -75.65 -27.97
N GLU A 34 27.38 -76.70 -27.60
CA GLU A 34 26.03 -76.55 -27.05
C GLU A 34 26.06 -75.82 -25.70
N ILE A 35 27.00 -76.16 -24.82
CA ILE A 35 27.22 -75.46 -23.55
C ILE A 35 27.52 -73.98 -23.79
N ILE A 36 28.47 -73.67 -24.68
CA ILE A 36 28.88 -72.30 -25.00
C ILE A 36 27.68 -71.51 -25.55
N SER A 37 26.95 -72.08 -26.51
CA SER A 37 25.74 -71.47 -27.09
C SER A 37 24.66 -71.18 -26.04
N ASN A 38 24.44 -72.11 -25.10
CA ASN A 38 23.48 -71.93 -24.01
C ASN A 38 23.92 -70.83 -23.05
N PHE A 39 25.21 -70.79 -22.66
CA PHE A 39 25.75 -69.70 -21.85
C PHE A 39 25.65 -68.35 -22.58
N GLN A 40 25.97 -68.28 -23.87
CA GLN A 40 25.85 -67.08 -24.68
C GLN A 40 24.40 -66.58 -24.68
N SER A 41 23.45 -67.48 -24.89
CA SER A 41 22.01 -67.18 -24.87
C SER A 41 21.53 -66.65 -23.52
N GLN A 42 22.05 -67.21 -22.41
CA GLN A 42 21.76 -66.71 -21.06
C GLN A 42 22.36 -65.32 -20.82
N VAL A 43 23.60 -65.09 -21.25
CA VAL A 43 24.25 -63.77 -21.16
C VAL A 43 23.47 -62.72 -21.94
N ASP A 44 23.03 -63.05 -23.16
CA ASP A 44 22.21 -62.14 -23.98
C ASP A 44 20.85 -61.84 -23.33
N LEU A 45 20.22 -62.84 -22.71
CA LEU A 45 18.97 -62.64 -21.97
C LEU A 45 19.16 -61.76 -20.73
N ILE A 46 20.28 -61.92 -20.01
CA ILE A 46 20.63 -61.08 -18.86
C ILE A 46 20.90 -59.65 -19.32
N ASN A 47 21.67 -59.45 -20.39
CA ASN A 47 21.96 -58.12 -20.94
C ASN A 47 20.69 -57.38 -21.36
N LYS A 48 19.73 -58.09 -21.99
CA LYS A 48 18.41 -57.52 -22.31
C LYS A 48 17.64 -57.10 -21.06
N HIS A 49 17.67 -57.90 -19.99
CA HIS A 49 17.05 -57.52 -18.72
C HIS A 49 17.71 -56.31 -18.07
N VAL A 50 19.04 -56.24 -18.08
CA VAL A 50 19.80 -55.07 -17.57
C VAL A 50 19.39 -53.82 -18.34
N GLN A 51 19.35 -53.87 -19.66
CA GLN A 51 18.92 -52.74 -20.50
C GLN A 51 17.50 -52.26 -20.15
N ILE A 52 16.54 -53.19 -19.99
CA ILE A 52 15.17 -52.84 -19.59
C ILE A 52 15.14 -52.17 -18.21
N LEU A 53 15.94 -52.64 -17.26
CA LEU A 53 16.03 -52.04 -15.93
C LEU A 53 16.67 -50.65 -15.96
N GLU A 54 17.71 -50.45 -16.78
CA GLU A 54 18.33 -49.14 -16.99
C GLU A 54 17.35 -48.13 -17.59
N GLU A 55 16.57 -48.53 -18.60
CA GLU A 55 15.53 -47.68 -19.19
C GLU A 55 14.45 -47.33 -18.18
N LYS A 56 13.96 -48.30 -17.39
CA LYS A 56 12.99 -48.04 -16.31
C LYS A 56 13.55 -47.11 -15.25
N LEU A 57 14.81 -47.29 -14.85
CA LEU A 57 15.47 -46.42 -13.89
C LEU A 57 15.59 -44.99 -14.43
N LYS A 58 15.92 -44.84 -15.72
CA LYS A 58 15.99 -43.54 -16.39
C LYS A 58 14.63 -42.84 -16.40
N VAL A 59 13.58 -43.52 -16.85
CA VAL A 59 12.21 -42.97 -16.85
C VAL A 59 11.78 -42.57 -15.44
N SER A 60 12.01 -43.44 -14.44
CA SER A 60 11.69 -43.13 -13.04
C SER A 60 12.48 -41.93 -12.49
N SER A 61 13.75 -41.79 -12.87
CA SER A 61 14.59 -40.64 -12.52
C SER A 61 14.04 -39.34 -13.12
N ASP A 62 13.63 -39.37 -14.39
CA ASP A 62 13.06 -38.21 -15.08
C ASP A 62 11.71 -37.81 -14.48
N GLU A 63 10.85 -38.77 -14.14
CA GLU A 63 9.60 -38.53 -13.42
C GLU A 63 9.83 -37.92 -12.03
N CYS A 64 10.85 -38.41 -11.30
CA CYS A 64 11.22 -37.87 -9.99
C CYS A 64 11.70 -36.41 -10.10
N ASN A 65 12.53 -36.10 -11.12
CA ASN A 65 12.97 -34.73 -11.39
C ASN A 65 11.80 -33.82 -11.79
N ASN A 66 10.86 -34.31 -12.59
CA ASN A 66 9.65 -33.56 -12.96
C ASN A 66 8.78 -33.25 -11.72
N LEU A 67 8.57 -34.24 -10.85
CA LEU A 67 7.83 -34.05 -9.61
C LEU A 67 8.51 -33.04 -8.69
N ARG A 68 9.84 -33.08 -8.57
CA ARG A 68 10.61 -32.11 -7.78
C ARG A 68 10.45 -30.69 -8.32
N PHE A 69 10.52 -30.50 -9.63
CA PHE A 69 10.31 -29.20 -10.26
C PHE A 69 8.90 -28.66 -9.98
N ARG A 70 7.87 -29.51 -10.15
CA ARG A 70 6.48 -29.13 -9.85
C ARG A 70 6.27 -28.77 -8.38
N LEU A 71 6.94 -29.47 -7.46
CA LEU A 71 6.85 -29.19 -6.03
C LEU A 71 7.46 -27.83 -5.69
N TYR A 72 8.60 -27.49 -6.30
CA TYR A 72 9.24 -26.19 -6.18
C TYR A 72 8.35 -25.05 -6.71
N ASP A 73 7.74 -25.22 -7.89
CA ASP A 73 6.81 -24.23 -8.45
C ASP A 73 5.57 -24.02 -7.57
N CYS A 74 5.03 -25.11 -7.01
CA CYS A 74 3.94 -25.05 -6.04
C CYS A 74 4.34 -24.27 -4.78
N GLU A 75 5.53 -24.53 -4.23
CA GLU A 75 6.03 -23.83 -3.04
C GLU A 75 6.22 -22.33 -3.30
N ASN A 76 6.82 -21.97 -4.44
CA ASN A 76 6.96 -20.58 -4.86
C ASN A 76 5.61 -19.87 -5.03
N THR A 77 4.63 -20.56 -5.62
CA THR A 77 3.27 -20.02 -5.78
C THR A 77 2.62 -19.74 -4.42
N VAL A 78 2.73 -20.67 -3.46
CA VAL A 78 2.21 -20.50 -2.10
C VAL A 78 2.92 -19.37 -1.34
N LEU A 79 4.24 -19.22 -1.50
CA LEU A 79 4.99 -18.12 -0.91
C LEU A 79 4.56 -16.76 -1.47
N ASN A 80 4.43 -16.64 -2.79
CA ASN A 80 3.97 -15.43 -3.44
C ASN A 80 2.53 -15.07 -3.02
N GLU A 81 1.64 -16.06 -2.89
CA GLU A 81 0.28 -15.85 -2.39
C GLU A 81 0.29 -15.33 -0.94
N ARG A 82 1.10 -15.94 -0.06
CA ARG A 82 1.23 -15.52 1.34
C ARG A 82 1.79 -14.10 1.45
N GLN A 83 2.78 -13.74 0.64
CA GLN A 83 3.32 -12.39 0.56
C GLN A 83 2.30 -11.38 0.02
N GLY A 84 1.52 -11.76 -1.00
CA GLY A 84 0.44 -10.96 -1.54
C GLY A 84 -0.65 -10.68 -0.51
N ARG A 85 -1.07 -11.69 0.25
CA ARG A 85 -2.06 -11.54 1.35
C ARG A 85 -1.57 -10.61 2.45
N THR A 86 -0.32 -10.76 2.90
CA THR A 86 0.23 -9.89 3.95
C THR A 86 0.39 -8.45 3.47
N THR A 87 0.79 -8.24 2.22
CA THR A 87 0.86 -6.90 1.61
C THR A 87 -0.53 -6.26 1.52
N PHE A 88 -1.53 -7.02 1.04
CA PHE A 88 -2.90 -6.55 0.96
C PHE A 88 -3.48 -6.19 2.33
N GLN A 89 -3.24 -7.01 3.36
CA GLN A 89 -3.67 -6.72 4.74
C GLN A 89 -3.06 -5.42 5.28
N ARG A 90 -1.77 -5.16 5.01
CA ARG A 90 -1.11 -3.90 5.40
C ARG A 90 -1.75 -2.70 4.72
N HIS A 91 -1.98 -2.77 3.41
CA HIS A 91 -2.64 -1.69 2.67
C HIS A 91 -4.06 -1.43 3.16
N PHE A 92 -4.84 -2.50 3.36
CA PHE A 92 -6.19 -2.39 3.90
C PHE A 92 -6.21 -1.69 5.26
N TYR A 93 -5.24 -2.01 6.13
CA TYR A 93 -5.11 -1.39 7.43
C TYR A 93 -4.80 0.12 7.35
N VAL A 94 -3.85 0.51 6.49
CA VAL A 94 -3.51 1.92 6.26
C VAL A 94 -4.72 2.70 5.74
N GLU A 95 -5.47 2.10 4.82
CA GLU A 95 -6.67 2.74 4.24
C GLU A 95 -7.78 2.92 5.28
N GLN A 96 -7.96 1.94 6.17
CA GLN A 96 -8.91 2.04 7.28
C GLN A 96 -8.53 3.17 8.26
N SER A 97 -7.24 3.34 8.57
CA SER A 97 -6.74 4.44 9.40
C SER A 97 -7.05 5.80 8.77
N ARG A 98 -6.70 5.95 7.48
CA ARG A 98 -6.97 7.17 6.70
C ARG A 98 -8.46 7.51 6.64
N HIS A 99 -9.31 6.51 6.46
CA HIS A 99 -10.76 6.71 6.47
C HIS A 99 -11.25 7.20 7.84
N SER A 100 -10.72 6.65 8.94
CA SER A 100 -11.04 7.10 10.30
C SER A 100 -10.60 8.55 10.55
N GLU A 101 -9.38 8.92 10.13
CA GLU A 101 -8.86 10.28 10.24
C GLU A 101 -9.71 11.27 9.42
N CYS A 102 -10.08 10.90 8.20
CA CYS A 102 -10.96 11.69 7.35
C CYS A 102 -12.35 11.89 7.98
N GLN A 103 -12.93 10.84 8.57
CA GLN A 103 -14.19 10.96 9.30
C GLN A 103 -14.09 11.90 10.49
N GLN A 104 -13.00 11.85 11.26
CA GLN A 104 -12.78 12.74 12.39
C GLN A 104 -12.63 14.20 11.93
N SER A 105 -11.84 14.45 10.89
CA SER A 105 -11.68 15.78 10.29
C SER A 105 -13.02 16.33 9.77
N ASN A 106 -13.84 15.49 9.13
CA ASN A 106 -15.17 15.88 8.64
C ASN A 106 -16.12 16.26 9.79
N ARG A 107 -16.08 15.52 10.91
CA ARG A 107 -16.85 15.89 12.12
C ARG A 107 -16.43 17.25 12.66
N LEU A 108 -15.12 17.48 12.81
CA LEU A 108 -14.59 18.75 13.27
C LEU A 108 -15.00 19.92 12.35
N LEU A 109 -14.90 19.72 11.04
CA LEU A 109 -15.30 20.75 10.06
C LEU A 109 -16.81 21.05 10.13
N LYS A 110 -17.64 20.04 10.36
CA LYS A 110 -19.09 20.22 10.56
C LYS A 110 -19.38 21.01 11.83
N GLU A 111 -18.68 20.73 12.93
CA GLU A 111 -18.80 21.49 14.18
C GLU A 111 -18.39 22.95 13.98
N GLN A 112 -17.26 23.20 13.31
CA GLN A 112 -16.81 24.54 12.95
C GLN A 112 -17.82 25.29 12.08
N HIS A 113 -18.42 24.61 11.10
CA HIS A 113 -19.44 25.21 10.25
C HIS A 113 -20.68 25.63 11.04
N VAL A 114 -21.14 24.79 11.98
CA VAL A 114 -22.26 25.13 12.87
C VAL A 114 -21.94 26.35 13.73
N HIS A 115 -20.71 26.42 14.27
CA HIS A 115 -20.25 27.56 15.05
C HIS A 115 -20.23 28.85 14.24
N LEU A 116 -19.57 28.84 13.08
CA LEU A 116 -19.47 30.01 12.21
C LEU A 116 -20.85 30.47 11.74
N LYS A 117 -21.76 29.54 11.46
CA LYS A 117 -23.14 29.88 11.11
C LYS A 117 -23.83 30.63 12.25
N ALA A 118 -23.68 30.19 13.50
CA ALA A 118 -24.25 30.89 14.64
C ALA A 118 -23.65 32.29 14.83
N GLU A 119 -22.36 32.48 14.59
CA GLU A 119 -21.72 33.80 14.62
C GLU A 119 -22.26 34.73 13.54
N VAL A 120 -22.44 34.23 12.31
CA VAL A 120 -23.03 34.99 11.20
C VAL A 120 -24.48 35.37 11.51
N ASP A 121 -25.27 34.44 12.06
CA ASP A 121 -26.65 34.71 12.46
C ASP A 121 -26.70 35.78 13.57
N ALA A 122 -25.80 35.73 14.55
CA ALA A 122 -25.67 36.74 15.59
C ALA A 122 -25.26 38.12 15.05
N ALA A 123 -24.30 38.17 14.13
CA ALA A 123 -23.88 39.40 13.47
C ALA A 123 -25.00 40.02 12.62
N CYS A 124 -25.78 39.19 11.94
CA CYS A 124 -26.97 39.64 11.20
C CYS A 124 -28.03 40.24 12.14
N ALA A 125 -28.28 39.59 13.29
CA ALA A 125 -29.21 40.11 14.29
C ALA A 125 -28.75 41.48 14.85
N PHE A 126 -27.47 41.60 15.21
CA PHE A 126 -26.89 42.85 15.68
C PHE A 126 -26.96 43.96 14.61
N ASN A 127 -26.70 43.65 13.33
CA ASN A 127 -26.85 44.62 12.25
C ASN A 127 -28.30 45.11 12.11
N ALA A 128 -29.28 44.22 12.31
CA ALA A 128 -30.69 44.59 12.30
C ALA A 128 -31.05 45.56 13.44
N GLU A 129 -30.51 45.34 14.64
CA GLU A 129 -30.66 46.24 15.79
C GLU A 129 -30.06 47.63 15.51
N LEU A 130 -28.83 47.69 14.98
CA LEU A 130 -28.19 48.95 14.59
C LEU A 130 -29.02 49.72 13.55
N ARG A 131 -29.58 49.03 12.55
CA ARG A 131 -30.47 49.66 11.57
C ARG A 131 -31.73 50.22 12.23
N GLN A 132 -32.28 49.51 13.22
CA GLN A 132 -33.44 50.00 13.97
C GLN A 132 -33.09 51.26 14.77
N GLU A 133 -31.93 51.30 15.42
CA GLU A 133 -31.45 52.46 16.18
C GLU A 133 -31.22 53.67 15.27
N ILE A 134 -30.56 53.49 14.11
CA ILE A 134 -30.38 54.54 13.11
C ILE A 134 -31.73 55.12 12.69
N ASN A 135 -32.72 54.26 12.42
CA ASN A 135 -34.07 54.70 12.05
C ASN A 135 -34.77 55.47 13.18
N GLN A 136 -34.50 55.15 14.45
CA GLN A 136 -35.02 55.90 15.60
C GLN A 136 -34.37 57.29 15.70
N HIS A 137 -33.03 57.35 15.57
CA HIS A 137 -32.28 58.60 15.57
C HIS A 137 -32.75 59.52 14.43
N GLU A 138 -32.96 58.97 13.25
CA GLU A 138 -33.48 59.73 12.10
C GLU A 138 -34.87 60.33 12.38
N LYS A 139 -35.78 59.57 13.00
CA LYS A 139 -37.10 60.07 13.42
C LYS A 139 -36.99 61.22 14.43
N MET A 140 -36.10 61.10 15.42
CA MET A 140 -35.87 62.16 16.41
C MET A 140 -35.33 63.43 15.76
N ILE A 141 -34.33 63.30 14.87
CA ILE A 141 -33.75 64.42 14.12
C ILE A 141 -34.82 65.13 13.30
N ARG A 142 -35.65 64.38 12.55
CA ARG A 142 -36.75 64.95 11.77
C ARG A 142 -37.75 65.69 12.67
N SER A 143 -38.11 65.13 13.83
CA SER A 143 -39.02 65.78 14.78
C SER A 143 -38.43 67.08 15.35
N LEU A 144 -37.13 67.09 15.71
CA LEU A 144 -36.45 68.30 16.17
C LEU A 144 -36.38 69.35 15.06
N ALA A 145 -36.07 68.95 13.83
CA ALA A 145 -36.05 69.85 12.67
C ALA A 145 -37.43 70.49 12.42
N SER A 146 -38.52 69.71 12.52
CA SER A 146 -39.88 70.25 12.42
C SER A 146 -40.19 71.28 13.51
N LYS A 147 -39.81 71.01 14.78
CA LYS A 147 -40.00 71.99 15.87
C LYS A 147 -39.20 73.26 15.65
N ILE A 148 -37.97 73.17 15.16
CA ILE A 148 -37.14 74.35 14.84
C ILE A 148 -37.81 75.18 13.74
N ALA A 149 -38.35 74.54 12.70
CA ALA A 149 -39.07 75.22 11.63
C ALA A 149 -40.33 75.93 12.16
N GLU A 150 -41.13 75.28 13.01
CA GLU A 150 -42.29 75.89 13.68
C GLU A 150 -41.88 77.15 14.47
N TYR A 151 -40.82 77.08 15.29
CA TYR A 151 -40.34 78.25 16.03
C TYR A 151 -39.84 79.39 15.13
N GLN A 152 -39.24 79.08 13.99
CA GLN A 152 -38.80 80.08 13.01
C GLN A 152 -39.99 80.77 12.31
N GLU A 153 -41.08 80.06 12.06
CA GLU A 153 -42.31 80.62 11.50
C GLU A 153 -43.11 81.48 12.51
N GLU A 154 -43.01 81.20 13.81
CA GLU A 154 -43.69 81.97 14.88
C GLU A 154 -42.94 83.24 15.30
N THR A 155 -41.67 83.42 14.93
CA THR A 155 -40.83 84.58 15.31
C THR A 155 -40.71 85.76 14.31
N PRO A 156 -41.49 85.93 13.21
CA PRO A 156 -41.20 86.95 12.19
C PRO A 156 -41.40 88.41 12.65
N ASN A 157 -41.89 88.66 13.87
CA ASN A 157 -42.06 90.02 14.42
C ASN A 157 -41.08 90.39 15.55
N LEU A 158 -40.15 89.51 15.91
CA LEU A 158 -39.04 89.88 16.79
C LEU A 158 -37.91 90.46 15.95
N THR A 159 -38.07 91.74 15.58
CA THR A 159 -36.97 92.58 15.08
C THR A 159 -35.74 92.35 15.96
N PRO A 160 -34.58 91.96 15.41
CA PRO A 160 -33.40 91.65 16.21
C PRO A 160 -32.87 92.94 16.86
N TYR A 161 -33.36 93.24 18.06
CA TYR A 161 -32.95 94.40 18.86
C TYR A 161 -31.55 94.23 19.49
N TRP A 162 -30.81 93.19 19.11
CA TRP A 162 -29.47 92.85 19.60
C TRP A 162 -28.34 93.05 18.59
N LEU A 163 -28.62 93.55 17.38
CA LEU A 163 -27.58 94.18 16.54
C LEU A 163 -27.36 95.62 17.03
N GLY A 164 -26.90 95.75 18.27
CA GLY A 164 -26.28 96.98 18.73
C GLY A 164 -24.98 97.15 17.96
N ASN A 165 -24.83 98.30 17.30
CA ASN A 165 -23.58 98.79 16.73
C ASN A 165 -22.49 98.74 17.81
N GLY A 166 -21.66 97.70 17.76
CA GLY A 166 -20.48 97.53 18.59
C GLY A 166 -19.25 97.56 17.70
N GLU A 167 -18.94 98.73 17.15
CA GLU A 167 -17.60 99.06 16.68
C GLU A 167 -16.66 99.06 17.89
N ASP A 168 -16.26 97.88 18.38
CA ASP A 168 -15.14 97.70 19.31
C ASP A 168 -14.82 96.20 19.39
N SER A 169 -14.15 95.69 18.35
CA SER A 169 -13.43 94.42 18.45
C SER A 169 -12.10 94.68 19.15
N PRO A 170 -11.88 94.22 20.40
CA PRO A 170 -10.56 94.21 20.96
C PRO A 170 -9.73 93.19 20.18
N THR A 171 -8.64 93.68 19.59
CA THR A 171 -7.56 92.87 19.04
C THR A 171 -6.94 92.06 20.19
N LEU A 172 -7.50 90.88 20.47
CA LEU A 172 -6.91 89.93 21.40
C LEU A 172 -5.80 89.16 20.67
N GLY A 173 -4.59 89.66 20.86
CA GLY A 173 -3.42 88.87 21.23
C GLY A 173 -3.10 87.68 20.34
N ALA A 174 -2.10 87.88 19.48
CA ALA A 174 -1.17 86.83 19.11
C ALA A 174 -0.69 86.10 20.38
N ALA A 175 -1.01 84.82 20.50
CA ALA A 175 -0.40 83.89 21.43
C ALA A 175 0.38 82.83 20.61
N PRO A 176 1.50 82.35 21.15
CA PRO A 176 2.63 81.86 20.36
C PRO A 176 2.40 80.46 19.80
N ASP A 177 3.10 80.19 18.70
CA ASP A 177 3.39 78.87 18.16
C ASP A 177 3.86 77.93 19.28
N GLN A 178 2.94 77.08 19.76
CA GLN A 178 3.30 75.92 20.53
C GLN A 178 3.26 74.74 19.58
N GLU A 179 4.46 74.35 19.12
CA GLU A 179 4.74 73.05 18.53
C GLU A 179 4.13 71.95 19.40
N VAL A 180 2.92 71.51 19.05
CA VAL A 180 2.39 70.24 19.50
C VAL A 180 2.75 69.25 18.42
N ALA A 181 3.75 68.43 18.77
CA ALA A 181 4.17 67.27 18.03
C ALA A 181 2.99 66.56 17.38
N THR A 182 3.13 66.29 16.09
CA THR A 182 2.47 65.19 15.39
C THR A 182 2.73 63.91 16.18
N HIS A 183 1.84 63.59 17.12
CA HIS A 183 1.67 62.22 17.55
C HIS A 183 0.69 61.61 16.55
N ASP A 184 1.27 60.92 15.57
CA ASP A 184 0.55 59.93 14.78
C ASP A 184 -0.18 59.00 15.74
N GLN A 185 -1.48 59.20 15.87
CA GLN A 185 -2.43 58.16 16.23
C GLN A 185 -3.19 57.85 14.95
N ASP A 186 -2.52 57.06 14.11
CA ASP A 186 -3.20 56.07 13.27
C ASP A 186 -4.26 55.40 14.13
N SER A 187 -5.49 55.83 13.94
CA SER A 187 -6.66 55.13 14.41
C SER A 187 -6.72 53.86 13.58
N ALA A 188 -5.98 52.87 14.07
CA ALA A 188 -6.06 51.50 13.66
C ALA A 188 -7.53 51.12 13.58
N ALA A 189 -8.02 50.94 12.36
CA ALA A 189 -9.07 49.97 12.13
C ALA A 189 -8.64 48.67 12.84
N PRO A 190 -9.55 47.95 13.52
CA PRO A 190 -9.25 46.60 13.95
C PRO A 190 -9.12 45.77 12.68
N ASN A 191 -7.91 45.72 12.15
CA ASN A 191 -7.50 44.73 11.20
C ASN A 191 -7.57 43.42 11.99
N CYS A 192 -8.69 42.70 11.85
CA CYS A 192 -8.81 41.30 12.24
C CYS A 192 -7.89 40.49 11.32
N ASP A 193 -6.59 40.69 11.51
CA ASP A 193 -5.54 39.92 10.89
C ASP A 193 -5.40 38.65 11.73
N SER A 194 -6.33 37.72 11.47
CA SER A 194 -6.20 36.31 11.83
C SER A 194 -5.11 35.67 10.97
N SER A 195 -3.91 36.27 10.96
CA SER A 195 -2.69 35.68 10.47
C SER A 195 -2.33 34.54 11.42
N SER A 196 -2.97 33.41 11.19
CA SER A 196 -2.46 32.11 11.57
C SER A 196 -1.08 31.98 10.94
N LYS A 197 -0.05 32.27 11.76
CA LYS A 197 1.32 31.81 11.52
C LYS A 197 1.29 30.29 11.49
N ILE A 198 0.96 29.73 10.33
CA ILE A 198 1.37 28.41 9.93
C ILE A 198 2.88 28.54 9.74
N VAL A 199 3.62 28.19 10.78
CA VAL A 199 5.03 27.86 10.67
C VAL A 199 5.13 26.73 9.64
N PRO A 200 5.83 26.91 8.51
CA PRO A 200 6.16 25.78 7.66
C PRO A 200 7.29 25.04 8.37
N GLU A 201 6.93 24.14 9.28
CA GLU A 201 7.87 23.15 9.80
C GLU A 201 8.13 22.14 8.69
N VAL A 202 9.10 22.51 7.85
CA VAL A 202 10.10 21.66 7.21
C VAL A 202 9.63 20.21 7.05
N ALA A 203 8.88 19.97 5.98
CA ALA A 203 8.82 18.65 5.37
C ALA A 203 10.23 18.31 4.90
N THR A 204 10.97 17.61 5.75
CA THR A 204 12.21 16.91 5.37
C THR A 204 11.82 15.91 4.30
N THR A 205 12.04 16.30 3.04
CA THR A 205 11.98 15.42 1.88
C THR A 205 13.01 14.31 2.08
N MET A 206 12.57 13.17 2.62
CA MET A 206 13.31 11.92 2.48
C MET A 206 13.25 11.53 1.00
N SER A 207 14.27 11.95 0.26
CA SER A 207 14.55 11.51 -1.09
C SER A 207 14.40 9.98 -1.20
N PRO A 208 13.68 9.46 -2.21
CA PRO A 208 13.77 8.05 -2.54
C PRO A 208 15.21 7.77 -2.96
N LYS A 209 15.95 7.08 -2.10
CA LYS A 209 17.28 6.58 -2.40
C LYS A 209 17.14 5.65 -3.60
N ARG A 210 17.49 6.15 -4.79
CA ARG A 210 17.63 5.34 -6.01
C ARG A 210 18.48 4.12 -5.64
N CYS A 211 17.90 2.94 -5.79
CA CYS A 211 18.66 1.71 -5.83
C CYS A 211 19.58 1.79 -7.05
N GLY A 212 20.85 2.09 -6.82
CA GLY A 212 21.91 1.80 -7.76
C GLY A 212 21.95 0.29 -7.93
N GLY A 213 21.52 -0.18 -9.11
CA GLY A 213 21.92 -1.48 -9.59
C GLY A 213 23.39 -1.36 -10.01
N GLU A 214 24.28 -1.85 -9.16
CA GLU A 214 25.59 -2.30 -9.60
C GLU A 214 25.53 -3.82 -9.76
N VAL A 215 25.73 -4.19 -11.02
CA VAL A 215 26.00 -5.53 -11.50
C VAL A 215 27.34 -5.97 -10.89
N ALA A 216 27.30 -6.89 -9.94
CA ALA A 216 28.46 -7.68 -9.53
C ALA A 216 28.14 -9.15 -9.82
N THR A 217 28.81 -9.60 -10.87
CA THR A 217 28.92 -10.95 -11.42
C THR A 217 29.29 -12.02 -10.39
N ASP A 218 28.72 -13.21 -10.59
CA ASP A 218 29.33 -14.53 -10.39
C ASP A 218 30.52 -14.62 -9.41
N GLU A 219 30.27 -14.83 -8.11
CA GLU A 219 31.26 -15.46 -7.21
C GLU A 219 30.72 -15.80 -5.80
N LEU A 220 29.57 -16.47 -5.66
CA LEU A 220 29.11 -16.90 -4.32
C LEU A 220 28.36 -18.25 -4.27
N ALA A 221 28.44 -19.04 -5.34
CA ALA A 221 27.83 -20.38 -5.37
C ALA A 221 28.65 -21.49 -4.70
N ILE A 222 29.89 -21.24 -4.23
CA ILE A 222 30.79 -22.32 -3.75
C ILE A 222 30.92 -22.39 -2.21
N LYS A 223 30.28 -21.50 -1.44
CA LYS A 223 30.47 -21.44 0.04
C LYS A 223 29.29 -21.91 0.91
N MET A 224 28.31 -22.63 0.34
CA MET A 224 27.14 -23.12 1.11
C MET A 224 27.05 -24.65 1.29
N GLU A 225 28.04 -25.45 0.88
CA GLU A 225 27.99 -26.92 1.04
C GLU A 225 28.66 -27.47 2.33
N SER A 226 29.30 -26.63 3.16
CA SER A 226 30.10 -27.11 4.31
C SER A 226 29.36 -27.16 5.67
N LYS A 227 28.07 -26.83 5.78
CA LYS A 227 27.37 -26.72 7.09
C LYS A 227 26.29 -27.76 7.39
N MET A 228 26.26 -28.89 6.67
CA MET A 228 25.39 -30.03 7.01
C MET A 228 26.02 -31.03 8.00
N ARG A 229 26.57 -30.54 9.12
CA ARG A 229 26.85 -31.40 10.29
C ARG A 229 25.70 -31.34 11.29
N LYS A 230 24.72 -32.20 11.03
CA LYS A 230 24.13 -33.16 11.99
C LYS A 230 24.16 -32.72 13.47
N THR A 231 23.24 -31.84 13.86
CA THR A 231 22.71 -31.78 15.22
C THR A 231 21.39 -32.54 15.24
N GLN A 232 21.46 -33.83 15.57
CA GLN A 232 20.30 -34.55 16.09
C GLN A 232 20.00 -33.98 17.48
N PRO A 233 18.81 -33.40 17.74
CA PRO A 233 18.35 -33.17 19.09
C PRO A 233 18.01 -34.54 19.68
N SER A 234 18.67 -34.92 20.77
CA SER A 234 18.24 -36.05 21.60
C SER A 234 16.89 -35.70 22.21
N THR A 235 15.80 -36.10 21.56
CA THR A 235 14.44 -35.94 22.06
C THR A 235 14.23 -36.88 23.25
N THR A 236 14.33 -36.29 24.44
CA THR A 236 13.94 -36.92 25.70
C THR A 236 12.44 -37.22 25.67
N ARG A 237 12.07 -38.46 26.03
CA ARG A 237 10.73 -39.09 25.96
C ARG A 237 9.59 -38.38 26.74
N ALA A 238 9.82 -37.19 27.29
CA ALA A 238 8.84 -36.42 28.07
C ALA A 238 7.98 -35.44 27.23
N GLU A 239 8.32 -35.20 25.94
CA GLU A 239 7.63 -34.20 25.09
C GLU A 239 6.49 -34.74 24.22
N LEU A 240 6.09 -36.01 24.37
CA LEU A 240 5.00 -36.59 23.59
C LEU A 240 3.59 -36.07 23.97
N ASN A 241 3.46 -35.35 25.08
CA ASN A 241 2.17 -34.77 25.53
C ASN A 241 2.02 -33.28 25.19
N GLN A 242 2.97 -32.66 24.46
CA GLN A 242 2.93 -31.21 24.18
C GLN A 242 2.10 -30.85 22.94
N TRP A 243 1.76 -31.82 22.09
CA TRP A 243 1.00 -31.61 20.85
C TRP A 243 -0.47 -31.22 21.07
N ASP A 244 -0.98 -31.37 22.30
CA ASP A 244 -2.40 -31.15 22.61
C ASP A 244 -2.70 -29.73 23.12
N LYS A 245 -1.70 -28.83 23.08
CA LYS A 245 -1.84 -27.42 23.45
C LYS A 245 -1.81 -26.56 22.17
N PRO A 246 -2.77 -25.64 21.97
CA PRO A 246 -2.73 -24.73 20.85
C PRO A 246 -1.42 -23.94 20.85
N ALA A 247 -0.88 -23.71 19.65
CA ALA A 247 0.29 -22.87 19.47
C ALA A 247 0.03 -21.50 20.11
N ARG A 248 0.97 -21.06 20.96
CA ARG A 248 0.83 -19.78 21.65
C ARG A 248 0.82 -18.66 20.59
N PRO A 249 -0.15 -17.73 20.61
CA PRO A 249 -0.18 -16.62 19.65
C PRO A 249 1.15 -15.87 19.66
N GLY A 250 1.72 -15.64 18.47
CA GLY A 250 2.93 -14.85 18.33
C GLY A 250 2.66 -13.36 18.58
N ALA A 251 3.71 -12.55 18.68
CA ALA A 251 3.57 -11.10 18.85
C ALA A 251 2.72 -10.44 17.76
N ILE A 252 2.81 -10.97 16.52
CA ILE A 252 2.02 -10.53 15.38
C ILE A 252 0.54 -10.86 15.58
N ASP A 253 0.21 -12.08 16.02
CA ASP A 253 -1.16 -12.49 16.30
C ASP A 253 -1.78 -11.61 17.38
N ILE A 254 -1.05 -11.32 18.46
CA ILE A 254 -1.51 -10.44 19.55
C ILE A 254 -1.84 -9.04 19.04
N GLU A 255 -1.00 -8.48 18.17
CA GLU A 255 -1.21 -7.14 17.60
C GLU A 255 -2.40 -7.11 16.64
N VAL A 256 -2.59 -8.17 15.83
CA VAL A 256 -3.79 -8.32 14.98
C VAL A 256 -5.06 -8.39 15.85
N GLY A 257 -5.03 -9.15 16.95
CA GLY A 257 -6.15 -9.27 17.89
C GLY A 257 -6.51 -7.96 18.58
N ARG A 258 -5.52 -7.17 19.02
CA ARG A 258 -5.74 -5.84 19.61
C ARG A 258 -6.45 -4.88 18.66
N ARG A 259 -6.29 -5.06 17.35
CA ARG A 259 -6.89 -4.22 16.31
C ARG A 259 -8.19 -4.82 15.75
N GLY A 260 -8.75 -5.82 16.42
CA GLY A 260 -10.02 -6.45 16.05
C GLY A 260 -9.93 -7.43 14.87
N GLY A 261 -8.73 -7.77 14.42
CA GLY A 261 -8.52 -8.85 13.45
C GLY A 261 -8.51 -10.22 14.11
N SER A 262 -8.67 -11.28 13.31
CA SER A 262 -8.54 -12.66 13.77
C SER A 262 -7.45 -13.39 12.98
N THR A 263 -6.75 -14.31 13.64
CA THR A 263 -5.72 -15.16 13.03
C THR A 263 -5.95 -16.59 13.46
N VAL A 264 -5.39 -17.57 12.73
CA VAL A 264 -5.52 -18.98 13.10
C VAL A 264 -5.04 -19.26 14.52
N ALA A 265 -4.00 -18.56 15.01
CA ALA A 265 -3.52 -18.72 16.38
C ALA A 265 -4.45 -18.07 17.43
N LEU A 266 -5.15 -16.98 17.07
CA LEU A 266 -6.17 -16.37 17.93
C LEU A 266 -7.50 -17.17 17.91
N ASP A 267 -7.88 -17.70 16.76
CA ASP A 267 -9.13 -18.43 16.53
C ASP A 267 -9.03 -19.88 17.02
N ALA A 268 -7.85 -20.48 16.93
CA ALA A 268 -7.50 -21.72 17.64
C ALA A 268 -7.18 -21.44 19.12
N THR A 269 -7.94 -20.54 19.76
CA THR A 269 -7.81 -20.31 21.19
C THR A 269 -8.15 -21.60 21.94
N ALA A 270 -7.50 -21.80 23.09
CA ALA A 270 -7.76 -22.94 23.96
C ALA A 270 -9.26 -23.12 24.29
N GLN A 271 -10.02 -22.01 24.30
CA GLN A 271 -11.46 -22.02 24.52
C GLN A 271 -12.28 -22.62 23.36
N VAL A 272 -11.88 -22.35 22.11
CA VAL A 272 -12.52 -22.93 20.92
C VAL A 272 -12.18 -24.42 20.81
N MET A 273 -10.92 -24.80 21.06
CA MET A 273 -10.52 -26.19 21.14
C MET A 273 -11.19 -26.92 22.32
N GLN A 274 -11.34 -26.26 23.47
CA GLN A 274 -12.06 -26.85 24.61
C GLN A 274 -13.55 -26.97 24.37
N ARG A 275 -14.21 -26.02 23.67
CA ARG A 275 -15.61 -26.19 23.23
C ARG A 275 -15.74 -27.38 22.28
N ALA A 276 -14.86 -27.48 21.30
CA ALA A 276 -14.83 -28.62 20.37
C ALA A 276 -14.57 -29.96 21.09
N LYS A 277 -13.79 -29.96 22.19
CA LYS A 277 -13.60 -31.14 23.06
C LYS A 277 -14.78 -31.41 23.98
N LYS A 278 -15.51 -30.39 24.45
CA LYS A 278 -16.64 -30.53 25.38
C LYS A 278 -17.90 -31.04 24.68
N ASP A 279 -18.14 -30.59 23.45
CA ASP A 279 -19.28 -31.00 22.63
C ASP A 279 -18.78 -31.61 21.32
N PRO A 280 -18.19 -32.82 21.36
CA PRO A 280 -17.86 -33.51 20.12
C PRO A 280 -19.16 -33.76 19.34
N PRO A 281 -19.13 -33.63 18.00
CA PRO A 281 -20.30 -33.91 17.18
C PRO A 281 -20.80 -35.32 17.49
N LYS A 282 -22.10 -35.47 17.80
CA LYS A 282 -22.65 -36.73 18.31
C LYS A 282 -22.58 -37.84 17.27
N ASN A 283 -22.55 -37.47 15.98
CA ASN A 283 -22.36 -38.37 14.85
C ASN A 283 -21.70 -37.63 13.67
N LEU A 284 -21.20 -38.40 12.70
CA LEU A 284 -20.54 -37.88 11.50
C LEU A 284 -21.48 -37.01 10.64
N THR A 285 -22.77 -37.32 10.62
CA THR A 285 -23.78 -36.59 9.84
C THR A 285 -23.94 -35.15 10.31
N GLU A 286 -24.09 -34.93 11.63
CA GLU A 286 -24.15 -33.59 12.22
C GLU A 286 -22.89 -32.77 11.93
N ARG A 287 -21.71 -33.42 11.93
CA ARG A 287 -20.44 -32.76 11.59
C ARG A 287 -20.40 -32.33 10.11
N ILE A 288 -20.88 -33.17 9.20
CA ILE A 288 -20.97 -32.85 7.77
C ILE A 288 -21.92 -31.66 7.55
N GLU A 289 -23.09 -31.66 8.21
CA GLU A 289 -24.04 -30.56 8.11
C GLU A 289 -23.49 -29.25 8.67
N GLN A 290 -22.78 -29.30 9.80
CA GLN A 290 -22.10 -28.13 10.37
C GLN A 290 -21.05 -27.58 9.39
N LEU A 291 -20.14 -28.43 8.89
CA LEU A 291 -19.11 -28.02 7.93
C LEU A 291 -19.71 -27.49 6.62
N THR A 292 -20.86 -28.02 6.20
CA THR A 292 -21.57 -27.54 5.01
C THR A 292 -22.12 -26.13 5.23
N ARG A 293 -22.70 -25.85 6.41
CA ARG A 293 -23.15 -24.50 6.77
C ARG A 293 -22.00 -23.51 6.88
N GLU A 294 -20.92 -23.89 7.56
CA GLU A 294 -19.70 -23.06 7.70
C GLU A 294 -19.08 -22.76 6.32
N ASN A 295 -18.95 -23.76 5.45
CA ASN A 295 -18.50 -23.54 4.07
C ASN A 295 -19.44 -22.63 3.28
N GLY A 296 -20.76 -22.73 3.48
CA GLY A 296 -21.73 -21.81 2.91
C GLY A 296 -21.48 -20.36 3.32
N GLY A 297 -21.25 -20.13 4.61
CA GLY A 297 -20.88 -18.82 5.15
C GLY A 297 -19.57 -18.28 4.57
N LEU A 298 -18.53 -19.12 4.50
CA LEU A 298 -17.24 -18.76 3.92
C LEU A 298 -17.34 -18.42 2.43
N ARG A 299 -18.16 -19.14 1.65
CA ARG A 299 -18.42 -18.82 0.24
C ARG A 299 -19.10 -17.46 0.08
N LEU A 300 -20.06 -17.14 0.95
CA LEU A 300 -20.73 -15.84 0.92
C LEU A 300 -19.76 -14.70 1.28
N GLN A 301 -18.92 -14.90 2.28
CA GLN A 301 -17.88 -13.95 2.66
C GLN A 301 -16.85 -13.75 1.54
N LEU A 302 -16.44 -14.83 0.87
CA LEU A 302 -15.53 -14.77 -0.28
C LEU A 302 -16.16 -13.97 -1.43
N ALA A 303 -17.42 -14.22 -1.75
CA ALA A 303 -18.16 -13.48 -2.78
C ALA A 303 -18.26 -11.98 -2.45
N TYR A 304 -18.52 -11.64 -1.18
CA TYR A 304 -18.51 -10.25 -0.71
C TYR A 304 -17.15 -9.58 -0.94
N HIS A 305 -16.05 -10.21 -0.54
CA HIS A 305 -14.71 -9.66 -0.74
C HIS A 305 -14.31 -9.54 -2.21
N GLN A 306 -14.71 -10.51 -3.05
CA GLN A 306 -14.50 -10.43 -4.50
C GLN A 306 -15.26 -9.24 -5.11
N LYS A 307 -16.52 -9.02 -4.70
CA LYS A 307 -17.32 -7.87 -5.14
C LYS A 307 -16.68 -6.54 -4.71
N MET A 308 -16.23 -6.43 -3.46
CA MET A 308 -15.51 -5.22 -3.02
C MET A 308 -14.22 -5.00 -3.81
N ARG A 309 -13.44 -6.06 -4.05
CA ARG A 309 -12.20 -5.95 -4.83
C ARG A 309 -12.47 -5.45 -6.25
N ALA A 310 -13.52 -5.93 -6.90
CA ALA A 310 -13.94 -5.44 -8.21
C ALA A 310 -14.29 -3.93 -8.17
N ALA A 311 -15.03 -3.48 -7.16
CA ALA A 311 -15.37 -2.07 -6.98
C ALA A 311 -14.13 -1.19 -6.74
N ILE A 312 -13.16 -1.67 -5.95
CA ILE A 312 -11.90 -0.95 -5.70
C ILE A 312 -11.07 -0.85 -6.99
N CYS A 313 -11.00 -1.92 -7.80
CA CYS A 313 -10.33 -1.86 -9.10
C CYS A 313 -10.98 -0.83 -10.02
N GLN A 314 -12.31 -0.80 -10.10
CA GLN A 314 -13.04 0.18 -10.91
C GLN A 314 -12.73 1.62 -10.45
N LEU A 315 -12.79 1.90 -9.14
CA LEU A 315 -12.49 3.23 -8.61
C LEU A 315 -11.06 3.67 -8.92
N ARG A 316 -10.10 2.74 -8.84
CA ARG A 316 -8.70 3.01 -9.20
C ARG A 316 -8.58 3.37 -10.68
N ASP A 317 -9.23 2.62 -11.55
CA ASP A 317 -9.18 2.86 -13.00
C ASP A 317 -9.85 4.19 -13.36
N ASP A 318 -10.97 4.54 -12.72
CA ASP A 318 -11.63 5.84 -12.87
C ASP A 318 -10.75 7.01 -12.38
N ALA A 319 -10.07 6.83 -11.24
CA ALA A 319 -9.15 7.82 -10.71
C ALA A 319 -7.92 8.02 -11.63
N GLN A 320 -7.38 6.93 -12.17
CA GLN A 320 -6.27 6.99 -13.13
C GLN A 320 -6.71 7.74 -14.40
N PHE A 321 -7.89 7.44 -14.92
CA PHE A 321 -8.46 8.15 -16.07
C PHE A 321 -8.59 9.67 -15.81
N ALA A 322 -9.04 10.06 -14.62
CA ALA A 322 -9.15 11.47 -14.25
C ALA A 322 -7.77 12.16 -14.18
N VAL A 323 -6.78 11.50 -13.58
CA VAL A 323 -5.39 11.99 -13.52
C VAL A 323 -4.81 12.17 -14.92
N ASP A 324 -4.97 11.17 -15.80
CA ASP A 324 -4.46 11.23 -17.17
C ASP A 324 -5.13 12.37 -17.96
N LYS A 325 -6.45 12.55 -17.79
CA LYS A 325 -7.20 13.63 -18.43
C LYS A 325 -6.75 15.01 -17.96
N MET A 326 -6.53 15.19 -16.66
CA MET A 326 -6.00 16.45 -16.11
C MET A 326 -4.56 16.70 -16.56
N GLY A 327 -3.72 15.67 -16.60
CA GLY A 327 -2.35 15.75 -17.11
C GLY A 327 -2.31 16.23 -18.56
N ASN A 328 -3.16 15.66 -19.43
CA ASN A 328 -3.25 16.07 -20.83
C ASN A 328 -3.78 17.51 -20.99
N ALA A 329 -4.74 17.92 -20.14
CA ALA A 329 -5.24 19.30 -20.13
C ALA A 329 -4.16 20.32 -19.71
N LEU A 330 -3.31 19.96 -18.74
CA LEU A 330 -2.19 20.81 -18.35
C LEU A 330 -1.15 20.94 -19.46
N VAL A 331 -0.80 19.84 -20.13
CA VAL A 331 0.17 19.86 -21.24
C VAL A 331 -0.33 20.74 -22.40
N THR A 332 -1.63 20.66 -22.73
CA THR A 332 -2.24 21.49 -23.77
C THR A 332 -2.27 22.96 -23.37
N PHE A 333 -2.64 23.26 -22.12
CA PHE A 333 -2.62 24.63 -21.59
C PHE A 333 -1.22 25.25 -21.64
N THR A 334 -0.18 24.54 -21.20
CA THR A 334 1.21 25.04 -21.25
C THR A 334 1.69 25.28 -22.68
N ALA A 335 1.29 24.42 -23.63
CA ALA A 335 1.63 24.61 -25.04
C ALA A 335 0.93 25.83 -25.66
N GLU A 336 -0.30 26.13 -25.24
CA GLU A 336 -1.01 27.35 -25.66
C GLU A 336 -0.39 28.61 -25.03
N GLU A 337 0.04 28.54 -23.77
CA GLU A 337 0.75 29.62 -23.08
C GLU A 337 2.09 29.94 -23.76
N ASP A 338 2.91 28.92 -24.05
CA ASP A 338 4.18 29.07 -24.77
C ASP A 338 3.97 29.67 -26.16
N LYS A 339 2.93 29.22 -26.89
CA LYS A 339 2.60 29.77 -28.21
C LYS A 339 2.16 31.23 -28.12
N ALA A 340 1.32 31.58 -27.14
CA ALA A 340 0.89 32.97 -26.94
C ALA A 340 2.07 33.89 -26.58
N ALA A 341 3.02 33.40 -25.79
CA ALA A 341 4.25 34.12 -25.48
C ALA A 341 5.11 34.36 -26.73
N GLN A 342 5.23 33.34 -27.60
CA GLN A 342 5.93 33.45 -28.88
C GLN A 342 5.25 34.46 -29.82
N ASP A 343 3.92 34.36 -30.00
CA ASP A 343 3.15 35.28 -30.85
C ASP A 343 3.30 36.74 -30.38
N LEU A 344 3.35 36.97 -29.05
CA LEU A 344 3.59 38.30 -28.49
C LEU A 344 4.99 38.82 -28.79
N GLN A 345 6.02 37.96 -28.67
CA GLN A 345 7.40 38.33 -28.99
C GLN A 345 7.56 38.69 -30.48
N GLU A 346 6.99 37.89 -31.38
CA GLU A 346 6.99 38.16 -32.83
C GLU A 346 6.27 39.48 -33.15
N GLY A 347 5.14 39.76 -32.48
CA GLY A 347 4.42 41.03 -32.62
C GLY A 347 5.23 42.25 -32.16
N MET A 348 6.04 42.11 -31.11
CA MET A 348 6.93 43.17 -30.64
C MET A 348 8.11 43.42 -31.60
N GLU A 349 8.66 42.37 -32.22
CA GLU A 349 9.75 42.49 -33.20
C GLU A 349 9.28 43.09 -34.54
N ALA A 350 8.02 42.86 -34.92
CA ALA A 350 7.44 43.39 -36.16
C ALA A 350 7.03 44.87 -36.09
N ALA A 351 7.01 45.49 -34.91
CA ALA A 351 6.62 46.89 -34.76
C ALA A 351 7.69 47.82 -35.37
N PRO A 352 7.35 48.66 -36.37
CA PRO A 352 8.33 49.54 -37.00
C PRO A 352 8.87 50.55 -35.97
N HIS A 353 10.19 50.62 -35.86
CA HIS A 353 10.89 51.67 -35.10
C HIS A 353 10.60 53.03 -35.76
N THR A 354 9.53 53.69 -35.32
CA THR A 354 9.14 55.04 -35.74
C THR A 354 9.83 56.12 -34.93
#